data_AF-A0A538IBZ3-F1
#
_entry.id   AF-A0A538IBZ3-F1
#
_cell.length_a   1.000
_cell.length_b   1.000
_cell.length_c   1.000
_cell.angle_alpha   90.00
_cell.angle_beta   90.00
_cell.angle_gamma   90.00
#
_symmetry.space_group_name_H-M   'P 1'
#
loop_
_entity.id
_entity.type
_entity.pdbx_description
1 polymer ?
#
loop_
_entity_poly.entity_id
_entity_poly.type
_entity_poly.pdbx_seq_one_letter_code
_entity_poly.pdbx_strand_id
1 'polypeptide(L)' 'MQVPLPDGSTLELDDGATGADAARAIGEGLARAALAFRQDGQVRDLSAPVEE' A
#
# COMPACT_ATOMS: atom_id res chain seq x y z
N MET A 1 -3.23 -8.38 7.87
CA MET A 1 -3.59 -8.58 6.44
C MET A 1 -2.37 -8.91 5.58
N GLN A 2 -2.54 -9.75 4.55
CA GLN A 2 -1.49 -10.06 3.55
C GLN A 2 -1.88 -9.49 2.17
N VAL A 3 -1.11 -8.52 1.68
CA VAL A 3 -1.42 -7.83 0.41
C VAL A 3 -0.44 -8.26 -0.69
N PRO A 4 -0.91 -8.82 -1.81
CA PRO A 4 -0.04 -9.18 -2.93
C PRO A 4 0.43 -7.93 -3.68
N LEU A 5 1.72 -7.86 -3.97
CA LEU A 5 2.34 -6.79 -4.74
C LEU A 5 2.53 -7.18 -6.22
N PRO A 6 2.70 -6.19 -7.13
CA PRO A 6 2.84 -6.47 -8.57
C PRO A 6 4.06 -7.30 -8.96
N ASP A 7 5.06 -7.39 -8.08
CA ASP A 7 6.26 -8.21 -8.27
C ASP A 7 6.08 -9.67 -7.81
N GLY A 8 4.89 -10.01 -7.30
CA GLY A 8 4.55 -11.34 -6.78
C GLY A 8 4.95 -11.56 -5.33
N SER A 9 5.54 -10.57 -4.65
CA SER A 9 5.76 -10.63 -3.21
C SER A 9 4.48 -10.34 -2.42
N THR A 10 4.50 -10.68 -1.14
CA THR A 10 3.40 -10.37 -0.20
C THR A 10 3.89 -9.37 0.84
N LEU A 11 3.09 -8.34 1.10
CA LEU A 11 3.32 -7.36 2.14
C LEU A 11 2.42 -7.64 3.33
N GLU A 12 3.00 -7.83 4.52
CA GLU A 12 2.24 -7.92 5.77
C GLU A 12 1.93 -6.51 6.29
N LEU A 13 0.67 -6.27 6.59
CA LEU A 13 0.16 -5.01 7.14
C LEU A 13 -0.81 -5.26 8.29
N ASP A 14 -0.89 -4.28 9.20
CA ASP A 14 -1.92 -4.25 10.23
C ASP A 14 -3.32 -4.04 9.60
N ASP A 15 -4.36 -4.48 10.30
CA ASP A 15 -5.72 -4.31 9.82
C ASP A 15 -6.10 -2.82 9.79
N GLY A 16 -6.67 -2.37 8.66
CA GLY A 16 -7.00 -0.97 8.43
C GLY A 16 -5.80 -0.08 8.06
N ALA A 17 -4.61 -0.67 7.80
CA ALA A 17 -3.46 0.05 7.29
C ALA A 17 -3.80 0.82 6.00
N THR A 18 -3.21 2.00 5.85
CA THR A 18 -3.44 2.88 4.70
C THR A 18 -2.41 2.65 3.60
N GLY A 19 -2.67 3.20 2.41
CA GLY A 19 -1.69 3.22 1.33
C GLY A 19 -0.36 3.88 1.75
N ALA A 20 -0.41 4.88 2.64
CA ALA A 20 0.78 5.51 3.21
C ALA A 20 1.57 4.54 4.11
N ASP A 21 0.89 3.71 4.88
CA ASP A 21 1.53 2.71 5.75
C ASP A 21 2.15 1.59 4.93
N ALA A 22 1.46 1.14 3.87
CA ALA A 22 2.01 0.20 2.90
C ALA A 22 3.28 0.74 2.23
N ALA A 23 3.27 1.99 1.77
CA ALA A 23 4.45 2.62 1.17
C ALA A 23 5.62 2.73 2.15
N ARG A 24 5.35 3.04 3.43
CA ARG A 24 6.37 3.11 4.50
C ARG A 24 6.94 1.74 4.85
N ALA A 25 6.11 0.69 4.87
CA ALA A 25 6.55 -0.69 5.11
C ALA A 25 7.51 -1.19 4.01
N ILE A 26 7.29 -0.78 2.76
CA ILE A 26 8.22 -1.05 1.65
C ILE A 26 9.51 -0.23 1.79
N GLY A 27 9.40 1.05 2.16
CA GLY A 27 10.56 1.85 2.56
C GLY A 27 10.33 3.36 2.50
N GLU A 28 11.15 4.08 3.29
CA GLU A 28 11.11 5.56 3.43
C GLU A 28 11.16 6.32 2.09
N GLY A 29 11.94 5.84 1.12
CA GLY A 29 12.04 6.48 -0.19
C GLY A 29 10.72 6.44 -0.95
N LEU A 30 10.03 5.29 -0.94
CA LEU A 30 8.72 5.15 -1.57
C LEU A 30 7.67 5.97 -0.84
N ALA A 31 7.66 5.93 0.50
CA ALA A 31 6.73 6.70 1.31
C ALA A 31 6.77 8.21 1.00
N ARG A 32 7.96 8.75 0.72
CA ARG A 32 8.13 10.16 0.33
C ARG A 32 7.71 10.46 -1.11
N ALA A 33 7.88 9.49 -2.00
CA ALA A 33 7.58 9.65 -3.43
C ALA A 33 6.14 9.29 -3.81
N ALA A 34 5.45 8.51 -2.97
CA ALA A 34 4.10 8.04 -3.24
C ALA A 34 3.11 9.20 -3.23
N LEU A 35 2.18 9.18 -4.18
CA LEU A 35 1.10 10.17 -4.31
C LEU A 35 -0.28 9.51 -4.20
N ALA A 36 -0.39 8.26 -4.62
CA ALA A 36 -1.60 7.45 -4.64
C ALA A 36 -1.18 5.98 -4.75
N PHE A 37 -2.11 5.07 -4.51
CA PHE A 37 -1.93 3.64 -4.81
C PHE A 37 -3.02 3.14 -5.73
N ARG A 38 -2.80 1.98 -6.36
CA ARG A 38 -3.79 1.32 -7.21
C ARG A 38 -4.18 -0.02 -6.61
N GLN A 39 -5.48 -0.21 -6.40
CA GLN A 39 -6.08 -1.45 -5.93
C GLN A 39 -7.27 -1.80 -6.83
N ASP A 40 -7.32 -3.05 -7.30
CA ASP A 40 -8.36 -3.56 -8.21
C ASP A 40 -8.64 -2.64 -9.42
N GLY A 41 -7.56 -2.09 -9.99
CA GLY A 41 -7.63 -1.18 -11.13
C GLY A 41 -8.06 0.26 -10.81
N GLN A 42 -8.38 0.56 -9.56
CA GLN A 42 -8.79 1.90 -9.11
C GLN A 42 -7.65 2.63 -8.41
N VAL A 43 -7.44 3.90 -8.78
CA VAL A 43 -6.48 4.78 -8.09
C VAL A 43 -7.15 5.35 -6.84
N ARG A 44 -6.47 5.23 -5.69
CA ARG A 44 -6.96 5.66 -4.37
C ARG A 44 -5.93 6.56 -3.68
N ASP A 45 -6.44 7.45 -2.84
CA ASP A 45 -5.62 8.34 -2.01
C ASP A 45 -4.79 7.55 -0.99
N LEU A 46 -3.59 8.02 -0.63
CA LEU A 46 -2.74 7.32 0.34
C LEU A 46 -3.35 7.19 1.73
N SER A 47 -4.29 8.06 2.11
CA SER A 47 -5.02 7.97 3.37
C SER A 47 -6.13 6.92 3.37
N ALA A 48 -6.50 6.37 2.20
CA ALA A 48 -7.49 5.31 2.12
C ALA A 48 -6.92 3.99 2.67
N PRO A 49 -7.78 3.17 3.31
CA PRO A 49 -7.37 1.84 3.75
C PRO A 49 -7.03 0.96 2.54
N VAL A 50 -6.03 0.12 2.72
CA VAL A 50 -5.73 -0.99 1.81
C VAL A 50 -6.66 -2.15 2.19
N GLU A 51 -7.40 -2.65 1.22
CA GLU A 51 -8.25 -3.84 1.38
C GLU A 51 -7.43 -5.11 1.02
N GLU A 52 -7.92 -6.29 1.36
CA GLU A 52 -7.24 -7.56 1.01
C GLU A 52 -7.47 -7.96 -0.45
#